data_AF-A0A7V1AP93-F1
#
_entry.id   AF-A0A7V1AP93-F1
#
_cell.length_a   1.000
_cell.length_b   1.000
_cell.length_c   1.000
_cell.angle_alpha   90.00
_cell.angle_beta   90.00
_cell.angle_gamma   90.00
#
_symmetry.space_group_name_H-M   'P 1'
#
loop_
_entity.id
_entity.type
_entity.pdbx_description
1 polymer ?
#
loop_
_entity_poly.entity_id
_entity_poly.type
_entity_poly.pdbx_seq_one_letter_code
_entity_poly.pdbx_strand_id
1 'polypeptide(L)'
;MMKKKFDIDYWLQLPETGNGTTPQKSFLGDLGVPDRVPDRGNDVEIILQRLESAQTDITAGYNDWRDIGFAFADEFGETGRDYFHRVSRFYAGYSFSECDKQYNNCLKAKGHGVTIKTFFHLAQQSGINLTTRKRHNQVPVSVSEPSKYTFEEADKTIFNTPKIPAEIYRQMPEILRESCEMFADAIEKDVFLIGAITVLSGCLPNIQGIYFEEPVSAHLYSFITAPAGSGKGKLKWAKYFGMRIHKT
;
A
#
# COMPACT_ATOMS: atom_id res chain seq x y z
N MET A 1 48.94 -29.37 -4.70
CA MET A 1 47.79 -30.31 -4.56
C MET A 1 46.51 -29.62 -5.03
N MET A 2 45.44 -30.38 -5.29
CA MET A 2 44.28 -29.97 -6.10
C MET A 2 43.50 -28.76 -5.56
N LYS A 3 42.94 -27.96 -6.48
CA LYS A 3 41.85 -27.02 -6.18
C LYS A 3 40.65 -27.81 -5.64
N LYS A 4 40.25 -27.59 -4.39
CA LYS A 4 38.93 -28.03 -3.92
C LYS A 4 37.88 -27.15 -4.59
N LYS A 5 36.89 -27.79 -5.21
CA LYS A 5 35.72 -27.13 -5.80
C LYS A 5 34.82 -26.67 -4.66
N PHE A 6 34.12 -25.55 -4.84
CA PHE A 6 33.11 -25.09 -3.88
C PHE A 6 31.99 -26.13 -3.77
N ASP A 7 31.60 -26.46 -2.54
CA ASP A 7 30.58 -27.45 -2.21
C ASP A 7 29.49 -26.76 -1.39
N ILE A 8 28.24 -26.89 -1.82
CA ILE A 8 27.13 -26.05 -1.39
C ILE A 8 26.42 -26.62 -0.16
N ASP A 9 26.45 -27.94 0.03
CA ASP A 9 25.83 -28.61 1.17
C ASP A 9 26.63 -28.38 2.46
N TYR A 10 27.96 -28.21 2.36
CA TYR A 10 28.80 -27.81 3.49
C TYR A 10 28.50 -26.40 4.00
N TRP A 11 28.01 -25.50 3.13
CA TRP A 11 27.67 -24.12 3.48
C TRP A 11 26.30 -23.96 4.14
N LEU A 12 25.41 -24.95 4.01
CA LEU A 12 24.03 -24.90 4.52
C LEU A 12 23.85 -25.51 5.92
N GLN A 13 24.90 -26.09 6.53
CA GLN A 13 24.74 -27.05 7.64
C GLN A 13 25.54 -26.76 8.93
N LEU A 14 26.05 -25.54 9.16
CA LEU A 14 26.71 -25.22 10.46
C LEU A 14 26.08 -24.02 11.20
N PRO A 15 25.86 -24.13 12.53
CA PRO A 15 25.04 -23.20 13.32
C PRO A 15 25.83 -22.01 13.90
N GLU A 16 25.10 -21.07 14.50
CA GLU A 16 25.62 -19.80 15.03
C GLU A 16 26.35 -19.88 16.40
N THR A 17 26.90 -18.73 16.83
CA THR A 17 27.58 -18.37 18.11
C THR A 17 29.08 -18.71 18.23
N GLY A 18 29.98 -17.87 18.80
CA GLY A 18 29.87 -16.46 19.27
C GLY A 18 31.13 -15.95 20.05
N ASN A 19 31.31 -14.61 20.12
CA ASN A 19 32.20 -13.79 21.01
C ASN A 19 33.76 -13.91 20.86
N GLY A 20 34.59 -12.86 21.05
CA GLY A 20 34.39 -11.41 21.38
C GLY A 20 35.44 -10.53 20.65
N THR A 21 35.93 -9.36 21.09
CA THR A 21 35.77 -8.52 22.32
C THR A 21 36.21 -7.05 21.99
N THR A 22 36.05 -6.07 22.90
CA THR A 22 36.19 -4.59 22.67
C THR A 22 37.21 -3.91 23.60
N PRO A 23 37.60 -2.62 23.42
CA PRO A 23 36.85 -1.42 23.91
C PRO A 23 36.99 -0.15 23.01
N GLN A 24 36.35 1.03 23.19
CA GLN A 24 35.27 1.56 24.05
C GLN A 24 34.61 2.82 23.43
N LYS A 25 33.48 3.30 24.02
CA LYS A 25 32.73 4.57 23.82
C LYS A 25 31.99 4.75 22.47
N SER A 26 30.70 5.12 22.43
CA SER A 26 29.76 5.53 23.50
C SER A 26 28.29 5.16 23.24
N PHE A 27 27.66 4.59 24.28
CA PHE A 27 26.24 4.57 24.68
C PHE A 27 25.08 4.93 23.72
N LEU A 28 24.06 4.06 23.78
CA LEU A 28 22.75 4.08 23.10
C LEU A 28 22.86 4.06 21.57
N GLY A 29 22.25 3.12 20.85
CA GLY A 29 21.14 2.26 21.24
C GLY A 29 20.19 2.22 20.06
N ASP A 30 20.32 1.15 19.28
CA ASP A 30 19.29 0.52 18.46
C ASP A 30 17.95 1.28 18.32
N LEU A 31 17.67 1.74 17.09
CA LEU A 31 16.33 1.81 16.51
C LEU A 31 16.43 2.14 15.02
N GLY A 32 16.61 1.09 14.21
CA GLY A 32 16.19 1.19 12.82
C GLY A 32 14.67 1.20 12.75
N VAL A 33 14.08 2.23 12.15
CA VAL A 33 12.74 2.12 11.53
C VAL A 33 12.87 2.55 10.07
N PRO A 34 12.37 1.76 9.11
CA PRO A 34 12.55 2.02 7.68
C PRO A 34 11.35 2.81 7.11
N ASP A 35 11.31 2.88 5.78
CA ASP A 35 10.12 2.87 4.90
C ASP A 35 8.76 3.13 5.58
N ARG A 36 8.07 4.21 5.14
CA ARG A 36 6.86 4.73 5.80
C ARG A 36 5.82 3.65 6.01
N VAL A 37 5.70 3.22 7.27
CA VAL A 37 4.70 2.26 7.75
C VAL A 37 3.32 2.66 7.23
N PRO A 38 2.48 1.72 6.74
CA PRO A 38 1.08 2.02 6.48
C PRO A 38 0.47 2.60 7.75
N ASP A 39 -0.05 3.84 7.66
CA ASP A 39 -0.63 4.55 8.79
C ASP A 39 -1.99 3.93 9.15
N ARG A 40 -1.90 2.82 9.88
CA ARG A 40 -3.04 2.04 10.38
C ARG A 40 -3.95 2.88 11.26
N GLY A 41 -3.42 3.91 11.93
CA GLY A 41 -4.21 4.86 12.72
C GLY A 41 -5.15 5.67 11.83
N ASN A 42 -4.63 6.26 10.75
CA ASN A 42 -5.43 7.00 9.77
C ASN A 42 -6.42 6.07 9.01
N ASP A 43 -6.01 4.86 8.66
CA ASP A 43 -6.91 3.88 8.03
C ASP A 43 -8.07 3.48 8.96
N VAL A 44 -7.80 3.25 10.25
CA VAL A 44 -8.82 2.97 11.28
C VAL A 44 -9.73 4.19 11.50
N GLU A 45 -9.17 5.40 11.63
CA GLU A 45 -9.94 6.64 11.79
C GLU A 45 -10.93 6.86 10.63
N ILE A 46 -10.50 6.64 9.38
CA ILE A 46 -11.36 6.76 8.20
C ILE A 46 -12.51 5.74 8.24
N ILE A 47 -12.27 4.53 8.75
CA ILE A 47 -13.31 3.48 8.87
C ILE A 47 -14.25 3.80 10.05
N LEU A 48 -13.74 4.32 11.16
CA LEU A 48 -14.56 4.77 12.30
C LEU A 48 -15.50 5.91 11.89
N GLN A 49 -15.03 6.89 11.14
CA GLN A 49 -15.89 7.97 10.63
C GLN A 49 -17.00 7.44 9.69
N ARG A 50 -16.72 6.39 8.91
CA ARG A 50 -17.72 5.73 8.05
C ARG A 50 -18.73 4.92 8.87
N LEU A 51 -18.27 4.19 9.89
CA LEU A 51 -19.11 3.49 10.87
C LEU A 51 -20.06 4.47 11.58
N GLU A 52 -19.51 5.61 12.06
CA GLU A 52 -20.27 6.68 12.70
C GLU A 52 -21.31 7.30 11.75
N SER A 53 -20.96 7.52 10.48
CA SER A 53 -21.87 8.06 9.46
C SER A 53 -22.98 7.08 9.04
N ALA A 54 -22.69 5.77 9.07
CA ALA A 54 -23.64 4.72 8.71
C ALA A 54 -24.49 4.25 9.91
N GLN A 55 -24.18 4.68 11.13
CA GLN A 55 -24.79 4.24 12.40
C GLN A 55 -24.91 2.71 12.52
N THR A 56 -23.93 1.98 11.97
CA THR A 56 -23.97 0.51 11.92
C THR A 56 -23.36 -0.08 13.18
N ASP A 57 -24.02 -1.03 13.81
CA ASP A 57 -23.49 -1.75 14.97
C ASP A 57 -22.60 -2.92 14.50
N ILE A 58 -21.27 -2.78 14.65
CA ILE A 58 -20.29 -3.87 14.45
C ILE A 58 -19.99 -4.66 15.72
N THR A 59 -20.71 -4.36 16.81
CA THR A 59 -20.51 -4.90 18.17
C THR A 59 -21.71 -5.70 18.69
N ALA A 60 -22.67 -6.04 17.81
CA ALA A 60 -23.87 -6.79 18.16
C ALA A 60 -23.59 -8.15 18.83
N GLY A 61 -22.43 -8.78 18.55
CA GLY A 61 -21.94 -9.95 19.26
C GLY A 61 -20.93 -9.60 20.36
N TYR A 62 -21.15 -10.09 21.59
CA TYR A 62 -20.23 -9.90 22.72
C TYR A 62 -18.80 -10.40 22.41
N ASN A 63 -18.67 -11.48 21.64
CA ASN A 63 -17.37 -12.00 21.21
C ASN A 63 -16.67 -11.01 20.27
N ASP A 64 -17.38 -10.48 19.27
CA ASP A 64 -16.87 -9.53 18.29
C ASP A 64 -16.47 -8.21 18.97
N TRP A 65 -17.30 -7.71 19.90
CA TRP A 65 -17.00 -6.57 20.75
C TRP A 65 -15.73 -6.76 21.59
N ARG A 66 -15.62 -7.89 22.29
CA ARG A 66 -14.42 -8.24 23.07
C ARG A 66 -13.18 -8.32 22.19
N ASP A 67 -13.31 -8.90 21.00
CA ASP A 67 -12.18 -9.13 20.10
C ASP A 67 -11.74 -7.83 19.40
N ILE A 68 -12.65 -6.89 19.12
CA ILE A 68 -12.31 -5.51 18.76
C ILE A 68 -11.51 -4.82 19.90
N GLY A 69 -11.91 -5.03 21.16
CA GLY A 69 -11.20 -4.50 22.32
C GLY A 69 -9.75 -4.99 22.43
N PHE A 70 -9.53 -6.30 22.22
CA PHE A 70 -8.18 -6.86 22.13
C PHE A 70 -7.40 -6.34 20.91
N ALA A 71 -8.05 -6.26 19.75
CA ALA A 71 -7.44 -5.80 18.51
C ALA A 71 -6.91 -4.34 18.60
N PHE A 72 -7.64 -3.45 19.27
CA PHE A 72 -7.17 -2.07 19.51
C PHE A 72 -6.13 -1.98 20.63
N ALA A 73 -6.23 -2.81 21.68
CA ALA A 73 -5.23 -2.85 22.75
C ALA A 73 -3.85 -3.36 22.27
N ASP A 74 -3.83 -4.34 21.36
CA ASP A 74 -2.60 -4.88 20.75
C ASP A 74 -1.93 -3.88 19.78
N GLU A 75 -2.72 -3.21 18.93
CA GLU A 75 -2.21 -2.32 17.87
C GLU A 75 -1.91 -0.89 18.37
N PHE A 76 -2.70 -0.34 19.29
CA PHE A 76 -2.64 1.07 19.71
C PHE A 76 -2.45 1.27 21.23
N GLY A 77 -2.50 0.22 22.04
CA GLY A 77 -2.37 0.33 23.50
C GLY A 77 -3.44 1.25 24.11
N GLU A 78 -3.03 2.15 25.01
CA GLU A 78 -3.94 3.10 25.68
C GLU A 78 -4.67 4.05 24.71
N THR A 79 -4.06 4.42 23.57
CA THR A 79 -4.72 5.33 22.61
C THR A 79 -5.87 4.67 21.83
N GLY A 80 -5.90 3.34 21.79
CA GLY A 80 -7.02 2.58 21.22
C GLY A 80 -8.31 2.63 22.07
N ARG A 81 -8.24 3.13 23.31
CA ARG A 81 -9.40 3.27 24.22
C ARG A 81 -10.48 4.17 23.61
N ASP A 82 -10.07 5.29 23.02
CA ASP A 82 -10.98 6.25 22.41
C ASP A 82 -11.68 5.65 21.17
N TYR A 83 -10.96 4.88 20.35
CA TYR A 83 -11.54 4.13 19.24
C TYR A 83 -12.54 3.06 19.73
N PHE A 84 -12.22 2.35 20.81
CA PHE A 84 -13.12 1.36 21.41
C PHE A 84 -14.42 1.98 21.92
N HIS A 85 -14.38 3.14 22.57
CA HIS A 85 -15.59 3.89 22.96
C HIS A 85 -16.40 4.38 21.75
N ARG A 86 -15.72 4.87 20.69
CA ARG A 86 -16.38 5.32 19.45
C ARG A 86 -17.05 4.21 18.66
N VAL A 87 -16.54 2.97 18.71
CA VAL A 87 -17.24 1.81 18.16
C VAL A 87 -18.40 1.40 19.07
N SER A 88 -18.12 1.22 20.38
CA SER A 88 -19.08 0.62 21.32
C SER A 88 -20.35 1.46 21.53
N ARG A 89 -20.31 2.78 21.27
CA ARG A 89 -21.45 3.70 21.40
C ARG A 89 -22.67 3.35 20.53
N PHE A 90 -22.49 2.52 19.50
CA PHE A 90 -23.57 2.11 18.59
C PHE A 90 -24.35 0.89 19.10
N TYR A 91 -23.79 0.17 20.07
CA TYR A 91 -24.48 -0.92 20.74
C TYR A 91 -25.60 -0.41 21.65
N ALA A 92 -26.80 -1.00 21.55
CA ALA A 92 -27.97 -0.56 22.31
C ALA A 92 -27.83 -0.67 23.85
N GLY A 93 -26.89 -1.50 24.33
CA GLY A 93 -26.55 -1.66 25.74
C GLY A 93 -25.27 -0.92 26.17
N TYR A 94 -24.79 0.08 25.42
CA TYR A 94 -23.53 0.76 25.71
C TYR A 94 -23.48 1.41 27.10
N SER A 95 -22.47 1.02 27.89
CA SER A 95 -22.16 1.60 29.19
C SER A 95 -20.70 2.00 29.24
N PHE A 96 -20.43 3.30 29.48
CA PHE A 96 -19.08 3.85 29.54
C PHE A 96 -18.20 3.13 30.60
N SER A 97 -18.78 2.82 31.77
CA SER A 97 -18.05 2.13 32.85
C SER A 97 -17.71 0.68 32.51
N GLU A 98 -18.55 0.00 31.72
CA GLU A 98 -18.31 -1.40 31.34
C GLU A 98 -17.30 -1.49 30.20
N CYS A 99 -17.36 -0.57 29.23
CA CYS A 99 -16.34 -0.45 28.19
C CYS A 99 -14.96 -0.12 28.77
N ASP A 100 -14.87 0.81 29.72
CA ASP A 100 -13.59 1.15 30.37
C ASP A 100 -13.01 -0.03 31.15
N LYS A 101 -13.84 -0.75 31.94
CA LYS A 101 -13.44 -1.99 32.62
C LYS A 101 -12.97 -3.05 31.63
N GLN A 102 -13.69 -3.24 30.52
CA GLN A 102 -13.34 -4.22 29.50
C GLN A 102 -12.01 -3.86 28.82
N TYR A 103 -11.79 -2.59 28.47
CA TYR A 103 -10.54 -2.15 27.85
C TYR A 103 -9.35 -2.28 28.82
N ASN A 104 -9.52 -1.91 30.09
CA ASN A 104 -8.54 -2.13 31.15
C ASN A 104 -8.20 -3.63 31.35
N ASN A 105 -9.16 -4.54 31.11
CA ASN A 105 -8.91 -5.97 31.15
C ASN A 105 -8.18 -6.46 29.89
N CYS A 106 -8.53 -5.96 28.70
CA CYS A 106 -7.83 -6.25 27.44
C CYS A 106 -6.36 -5.80 27.48
N LEU A 107 -6.05 -4.63 28.03
CA LEU A 107 -4.68 -4.13 28.22
C LEU A 107 -3.85 -4.97 29.22
N LYS A 108 -4.51 -5.59 30.21
CA LYS A 108 -3.85 -6.46 31.22
C LYS A 108 -3.67 -7.90 30.75
N ALA A 109 -4.54 -8.38 29.86
CA ALA A 109 -4.55 -9.76 29.39
C ALA A 109 -3.74 -9.89 28.08
N LYS A 110 -2.59 -10.59 28.15
CA LYS A 110 -1.80 -10.97 26.97
C LYS A 110 -2.48 -12.12 26.22
N GLY A 111 -3.54 -11.80 25.48
CA GLY A 111 -4.19 -12.73 24.56
C GLY A 111 -3.35 -12.95 23.30
N HIS A 112 -3.18 -14.19 22.87
CA HIS A 112 -2.56 -14.52 21.60
C HIS A 112 -3.64 -14.88 20.56
N GLY A 113 -3.69 -14.15 19.44
CA GLY A 113 -4.45 -14.55 18.24
C GLY A 113 -5.42 -13.52 17.67
N VAL A 114 -5.79 -12.48 18.42
CA VAL A 114 -6.67 -11.41 17.95
C VAL A 114 -5.81 -10.20 17.56
N THR A 115 -6.00 -9.67 16.35
CA THR A 115 -5.21 -8.54 15.79
C THR A 115 -6.14 -7.54 15.12
N ILE A 116 -5.64 -6.35 14.74
CA ILE A 116 -6.43 -5.31 14.07
C ILE A 116 -7.23 -5.80 12.84
N LYS A 117 -6.78 -6.88 12.18
CA LYS A 117 -7.50 -7.57 11.09
C LYS A 117 -8.95 -7.93 11.45
N THR A 118 -9.23 -8.28 12.70
CA THR A 118 -10.58 -8.62 13.17
C THR A 118 -11.52 -7.43 13.05
N PHE A 119 -11.07 -6.22 13.42
CA PHE A 119 -11.83 -4.99 13.24
C PHE A 119 -12.12 -4.69 11.76
N PHE A 120 -11.12 -4.79 10.88
CA PHE A 120 -11.32 -4.62 9.43
C PHE A 120 -12.31 -5.65 8.86
N HIS A 121 -12.22 -6.92 9.28
CA HIS A 121 -13.12 -7.98 8.83
C HIS A 121 -14.58 -7.73 9.26
N LEU A 122 -14.80 -7.34 10.52
CA LEU A 122 -16.14 -7.02 11.04
C LEU A 122 -16.74 -5.78 10.35
N ALA A 123 -15.93 -4.75 10.11
CA ALA A 123 -16.37 -3.58 9.32
C ALA A 123 -16.77 -3.98 7.89
N GLN A 124 -16.00 -4.85 7.22
CA GLN A 124 -16.36 -5.37 5.90
C GLN A 124 -17.64 -6.21 5.92
N GLN A 125 -17.81 -7.08 6.91
CA GLN A 125 -18.98 -7.93 7.08
C GLN A 125 -20.27 -7.11 7.28
N SER A 126 -20.17 -5.97 7.98
CA SER A 126 -21.26 -5.02 8.17
C SER A 126 -21.44 -4.04 6.99
N GLY A 127 -20.87 -4.34 5.83
CA GLY A 127 -21.06 -3.57 4.59
C GLY A 127 -20.25 -2.28 4.49
N ILE A 128 -19.33 -2.01 5.43
CA ILE A 128 -18.52 -0.79 5.40
C ILE A 128 -17.36 -0.97 4.42
N ASN A 129 -17.24 0.00 3.52
CA ASN A 129 -16.19 -0.04 2.51
C ASN A 129 -14.82 0.26 3.14
N LEU A 130 -13.91 -0.71 3.11
CA LEU A 130 -12.53 -0.60 3.65
C LEU A 130 -11.56 0.23 2.77
N THR A 131 -11.99 0.79 1.63
CA THR A 131 -11.08 1.60 0.79
C THR A 131 -10.84 2.98 1.40
N THR A 132 -9.82 3.07 2.24
CA THR A 132 -9.37 4.31 2.88
C THR A 132 -8.71 5.26 1.87
N ARG A 133 -8.12 4.70 0.81
CA ARG A 133 -7.65 5.46 -0.36
C ARG A 133 -8.84 6.07 -1.12
N LYS A 134 -8.85 7.40 -1.26
CA LYS A 134 -9.77 8.16 -2.13
C LYS A 134 -9.63 7.74 -3.61
N ARG A 135 -10.31 6.67 -4.03
CA ARG A 135 -10.72 6.49 -5.42
C ARG A 135 -11.99 7.29 -5.64
N HIS A 136 -11.84 8.47 -6.24
CA HIS A 136 -12.98 9.26 -6.69
C HIS A 136 -13.63 8.55 -7.89
N ASN A 137 -14.97 8.40 -7.88
CA ASN A 137 -15.81 7.66 -8.83
C ASN A 137 -15.69 6.11 -8.83
N GLN A 138 -16.77 5.30 -8.89
CA GLN A 138 -18.21 5.52 -8.60
C GLN A 138 -18.97 4.15 -8.63
N VAL A 139 -20.19 4.09 -8.06
CA VAL A 139 -21.24 3.02 -8.15
C VAL A 139 -20.91 1.57 -7.68
N PRO A 140 -21.93 0.75 -7.28
CA PRO A 140 -21.71 -0.48 -6.52
C PRO A 140 -21.45 -1.71 -7.41
N VAL A 141 -20.59 -2.60 -6.92
CA VAL A 141 -20.43 -3.97 -7.44
C VAL A 141 -20.88 -4.93 -6.36
N SER A 142 -21.92 -5.71 -6.66
CA SER A 142 -22.42 -6.80 -5.82
C SER A 142 -21.34 -7.86 -5.65
N VAL A 143 -20.97 -8.15 -4.40
CA VAL A 143 -19.93 -9.11 -4.05
C VAL A 143 -20.42 -10.55 -4.30
N SER A 144 -19.75 -11.27 -5.19
CA SER A 144 -19.75 -12.73 -5.19
C SER A 144 -18.52 -13.26 -4.43
N GLU A 145 -18.71 -14.36 -3.71
CA GLU A 145 -17.76 -15.00 -2.79
C GLU A 145 -16.38 -15.37 -3.41
N PRO A 146 -15.33 -15.59 -2.57
CA PRO A 146 -13.94 -15.66 -3.02
C PRO A 146 -13.66 -16.86 -3.97
N SER A 147 -13.38 -16.55 -5.23
CA SER A 147 -12.89 -17.54 -6.20
C SER A 147 -11.41 -17.88 -5.97
N LYS A 148 -11.06 -19.12 -6.30
CA LYS A 148 -9.68 -19.62 -6.25
C LYS A 148 -8.86 -18.94 -7.35
N TYR A 149 -7.93 -18.06 -6.97
CA TYR A 149 -7.00 -17.39 -7.89
C TYR A 149 -6.38 -18.39 -8.88
N THR A 150 -6.87 -18.37 -10.12
CA THR A 150 -6.38 -19.19 -11.22
C THR A 150 -5.48 -18.33 -12.10
N PHE A 151 -4.44 -18.91 -12.74
CA PHE A 151 -3.50 -18.14 -13.58
C PHE A 151 -4.20 -17.34 -14.70
N GLU A 152 -5.35 -17.80 -15.19
CA GLU A 152 -6.19 -17.08 -16.17
C GLU A 152 -6.89 -15.83 -15.61
N GLU A 153 -7.15 -15.77 -14.30
CA GLU A 153 -7.67 -14.57 -13.62
C GLU A 153 -6.54 -13.57 -13.34
N ALA A 154 -5.32 -14.06 -13.12
CA ALA A 154 -4.14 -13.20 -13.03
C ALA A 154 -3.89 -12.46 -14.35
N ASP A 155 -3.95 -13.13 -15.50
CA ASP A 155 -3.81 -12.46 -16.81
C ASP A 155 -4.91 -11.41 -17.06
N LYS A 156 -6.17 -11.71 -16.69
CA LYS A 156 -7.29 -10.74 -16.78
C LYS A 156 -7.12 -9.53 -15.87
N THR A 157 -6.42 -9.66 -14.74
CA THR A 157 -6.15 -8.53 -13.82
C THR A 157 -4.88 -7.76 -14.21
N ILE A 158 -3.84 -8.43 -14.72
CA ILE A 158 -2.58 -7.81 -15.20
C ILE A 158 -2.83 -6.85 -16.36
N PHE A 159 -3.76 -7.17 -17.28
CA PHE A 159 -4.05 -6.32 -18.44
C PHE A 159 -5.22 -5.33 -18.23
N ASN A 160 -5.77 -5.24 -17.01
CA ASN A 160 -6.84 -4.29 -16.65
C ASN A 160 -6.28 -3.01 -15.99
N THR A 161 -5.32 -2.36 -16.65
CA THR A 161 -4.73 -1.10 -16.17
C THR A 161 -5.76 0.03 -16.25
N PRO A 162 -5.99 0.81 -15.17
CA PRO A 162 -6.88 1.96 -15.22
C PRO A 162 -6.31 3.04 -16.16
N LYS A 163 -7.18 3.58 -17.03
CA LYS A 163 -6.81 4.61 -18.01
C LYS A 163 -6.52 5.94 -17.34
N ILE A 164 -5.62 6.75 -17.92
CA ILE A 164 -5.34 8.09 -17.42
C ILE A 164 -6.55 9.00 -17.71
N PRO A 165 -7.07 9.76 -16.72
CA PRO A 165 -8.23 10.63 -16.94
C PRO A 165 -7.99 11.67 -18.03
N ALA A 166 -8.99 11.92 -18.88
CA ALA A 166 -8.90 12.88 -19.99
C ALA A 166 -8.49 14.30 -19.56
N GLU A 167 -8.80 14.69 -18.31
CA GLU A 167 -8.42 15.98 -17.74
C GLU A 167 -6.90 16.16 -17.61
N ILE A 168 -6.16 15.08 -17.31
CA ILE A 168 -4.70 15.10 -17.18
C ILE A 168 -4.05 15.47 -18.52
N TYR A 169 -4.60 15.00 -19.65
CA TYR A 169 -4.14 15.38 -20.99
C TYR A 169 -4.43 16.85 -21.33
N ARG A 170 -5.54 17.43 -20.85
CA ARG A 170 -5.89 18.84 -21.10
C ARG A 170 -4.94 19.80 -20.39
N GLN A 171 -4.50 19.42 -19.19
CA GLN A 171 -3.64 20.23 -18.32
C GLN A 171 -2.14 20.10 -18.65
N MET A 172 -1.76 19.26 -19.61
CA MET A 172 -0.36 19.08 -20.02
C MET A 172 0.21 20.25 -20.79
N PRO A 173 1.54 20.43 -20.76
CA PRO A 173 2.26 21.25 -21.73
C PRO A 173 1.89 20.86 -23.16
N GLU A 174 1.72 21.88 -24.01
CA GLU A 174 1.25 21.77 -25.40
C GLU A 174 1.94 20.65 -26.20
N ILE A 175 3.27 20.61 -26.18
CA ILE A 175 4.07 19.58 -26.87
C ILE A 175 3.73 18.14 -26.46
N LEU A 176 3.38 17.90 -25.20
CA LEU A 176 2.99 16.58 -24.71
C LEU A 176 1.54 16.27 -25.07
N ARG A 177 0.63 17.25 -24.93
CA ARG A 177 -0.78 17.14 -25.29
C ARG A 177 -0.95 16.79 -26.77
N GLU A 178 -0.38 17.61 -27.66
CA GLU A 178 -0.44 17.40 -29.11
C GLU A 178 0.13 16.04 -29.52
N SER A 179 1.28 15.66 -28.94
CA SER A 179 1.90 14.36 -29.21
C SER A 179 1.02 13.18 -28.76
N CYS A 180 0.27 13.32 -27.66
CA CYS A 180 -0.70 12.30 -27.23
C CYS A 180 -1.95 12.30 -28.11
N GLU A 181 -2.39 13.45 -28.62
CA GLU A 181 -3.56 13.57 -29.49
C GLU A 181 -3.36 12.91 -30.88
N MET A 182 -2.12 12.63 -31.29
CA MET A 182 -1.79 11.84 -32.48
C MET A 182 -2.27 10.37 -32.42
N PHE A 183 -2.61 9.84 -31.24
CA PHE A 183 -3.10 8.47 -31.07
C PHE A 183 -4.63 8.47 -30.90
N ALA A 184 -5.32 7.58 -31.61
CA ALA A 184 -6.78 7.50 -31.53
C ALA A 184 -7.26 6.71 -30.29
N ASP A 185 -6.58 5.60 -29.98
CA ASP A 185 -6.93 4.75 -28.85
C ASP A 185 -6.39 5.30 -27.52
N ALA A 186 -7.18 5.17 -26.46
CA ALA A 186 -6.82 5.70 -25.14
C ALA A 186 -5.66 4.93 -24.47
N ILE A 187 -5.53 3.62 -24.70
CA ILE A 187 -4.42 2.83 -24.15
C ILE A 187 -3.13 3.17 -24.91
N GLU A 188 -3.21 3.41 -26.22
CA GLU A 188 -2.08 3.94 -26.99
C GLU A 188 -1.59 5.31 -26.47
N LYS A 189 -2.51 6.20 -26.06
CA LYS A 189 -2.17 7.48 -25.40
C LYS A 189 -1.45 7.24 -24.07
N ASP A 190 -2.01 6.38 -23.21
CA ASP A 190 -1.43 6.07 -21.89
C ASP A 190 -0.01 5.49 -22.04
N VAL A 191 0.17 4.49 -22.92
CA VAL A 191 1.46 3.85 -23.22
C VAL A 191 2.48 4.86 -23.77
N PHE A 192 2.07 5.74 -24.68
CA PHE A 192 2.95 6.76 -25.24
C PHE A 192 3.37 7.77 -24.17
N LEU A 193 2.43 8.28 -23.37
CA LEU A 193 2.67 9.28 -22.34
C LEU A 193 3.61 8.76 -21.24
N ILE A 194 3.38 7.55 -20.74
CA ILE A 194 4.25 6.89 -19.77
C ILE A 194 5.68 6.78 -20.32
N GLY A 195 5.81 6.39 -21.60
CA GLY A 195 7.10 6.37 -22.29
C GLY A 195 7.75 7.74 -22.42
N ALA A 196 6.99 8.77 -22.79
CA ALA A 196 7.50 10.12 -22.98
C ALA A 196 8.01 10.72 -21.66
N ILE A 197 7.26 10.55 -20.57
CA ILE A 197 7.67 10.95 -19.22
C ILE A 197 8.94 10.20 -18.78
N THR A 198 9.02 8.89 -19.05
CA THR A 198 10.22 8.09 -18.74
C THR A 198 11.45 8.58 -19.52
N VAL A 199 11.31 8.87 -20.82
CA VAL A 199 12.40 9.43 -21.64
C VAL A 199 12.81 10.81 -21.14
N LEU A 200 11.85 11.70 -20.85
CA LEU A 200 12.11 13.04 -20.32
C LEU A 200 12.79 12.98 -18.94
N SER A 201 12.46 12.01 -18.08
CA SER A 201 13.14 11.81 -16.80
C SER A 201 14.66 11.53 -16.98
N GLY A 202 15.03 10.84 -18.05
CA GLY A 202 16.44 10.62 -18.43
C GLY A 202 17.15 11.88 -18.96
N CYS A 203 16.39 12.89 -19.40
CA CYS A 203 16.89 14.13 -19.96
C CYS A 203 17.22 15.20 -18.90
N LEU A 204 17.03 14.89 -17.61
CA LEU A 204 17.11 15.83 -16.49
C LEU A 204 18.18 15.42 -15.45
N PRO A 205 19.44 15.12 -15.85
CA PRO A 205 20.46 14.53 -14.95
C PRO A 205 20.83 15.44 -13.77
N ASN A 206 20.69 16.76 -13.95
CA ASN A 206 21.00 17.77 -12.93
C ASN A 206 19.78 18.10 -12.03
N ILE A 207 18.64 17.43 -12.21
CA ILE A 207 17.45 17.60 -11.36
C ILE A 207 17.44 16.53 -10.29
N GLN A 208 17.66 16.99 -9.06
CA GLN A 208 17.60 16.21 -7.84
C GLN A 208 16.74 16.96 -6.82
N GLY A 209 16.04 16.21 -5.97
CA GLY A 209 15.30 16.74 -4.83
C GLY A 209 15.81 16.12 -3.54
N ILE A 210 15.38 16.66 -2.39
CA ILE A 210 15.56 16.02 -1.09
C ILE A 210 14.21 15.47 -0.65
N TYR A 211 14.13 14.18 -0.36
CA TYR A 211 12.95 13.54 0.19
C TYR A 211 13.37 12.72 1.42
N PHE A 212 12.80 13.05 2.58
CA PHE A 212 13.14 12.40 3.85
C PHE A 212 14.66 12.48 4.18
N GLU A 213 15.24 13.66 3.98
CA GLU A 213 16.68 13.96 4.11
C GLU A 213 17.61 13.25 3.11
N GLU A 214 17.10 12.34 2.28
CA GLU A 214 17.85 11.65 1.24
C GLU A 214 17.77 12.36 -0.13
N PRO A 215 18.87 12.40 -0.91
CA PRO A 215 18.86 12.93 -2.27
C PRO A 215 18.19 11.95 -3.24
N VAL A 216 17.12 12.39 -3.90
CA VAL A 216 16.39 11.62 -4.92
C VAL A 216 16.59 12.23 -6.31
N SER A 217 16.78 11.37 -7.32
CA SER A 217 16.90 11.78 -8.73
C SER A 217 15.53 11.87 -9.40
N ALA A 218 15.42 12.71 -10.43
CA ALA A 218 14.25 12.75 -11.29
C ALA A 218 14.07 11.49 -12.17
N HIS A 219 15.07 10.61 -12.27
CA HIS A 219 15.02 9.43 -13.16
C HIS A 219 13.90 8.44 -12.81
N LEU A 220 13.11 8.08 -13.83
CA LEU A 220 12.02 7.12 -13.74
C LEU A 220 12.31 5.88 -14.60
N TYR A 221 11.79 4.73 -14.19
CA TYR A 221 11.82 3.48 -14.95
C TYR A 221 10.39 2.97 -15.14
N SER A 222 10.00 2.69 -16.39
CA SER A 222 8.68 2.15 -16.73
C SER A 222 8.78 0.76 -17.34
N PHE A 223 8.00 -0.19 -16.83
CA PHE A 223 7.81 -1.51 -17.42
C PHE A 223 6.37 -1.61 -17.95
N ILE A 224 6.21 -1.99 -19.22
CA ILE A 224 4.89 -2.03 -19.90
C ILE A 224 4.61 -3.45 -20.38
N THR A 225 3.71 -4.14 -19.66
CA THR A 225 3.17 -5.44 -20.05
C THR A 225 1.92 -5.26 -20.90
N ALA A 226 1.87 -5.90 -22.08
CA ALA A 226 0.70 -5.86 -22.94
C ALA A 226 0.69 -7.06 -23.90
N PRO A 227 -0.48 -7.65 -24.23
CA PRO A 227 -0.60 -8.74 -25.21
C PRO A 227 -0.12 -8.37 -26.62
N ALA A 228 -0.06 -9.36 -27.51
CA ALA A 228 0.19 -9.11 -28.93
C ALA A 228 -0.89 -8.20 -29.52
N GLY A 229 -0.49 -7.21 -30.34
CA GLY A 229 -1.41 -6.24 -30.94
C GLY A 229 -1.85 -5.07 -30.03
N SER A 230 -1.67 -5.13 -28.72
CA SER A 230 -2.19 -4.15 -27.73
C SER A 230 -1.40 -2.83 -27.65
N GLY A 231 -1.15 -2.15 -28.77
CA GLY A 231 -0.64 -0.77 -28.79
C GLY A 231 0.82 -0.53 -28.38
N LYS A 232 1.49 -1.47 -27.68
CA LYS A 232 2.87 -1.30 -27.15
C LYS A 232 3.91 -0.81 -28.17
N GLY A 233 3.72 -1.07 -29.47
CA GLY A 233 4.58 -0.57 -30.54
C GLY A 233 4.59 0.96 -30.70
N LYS A 234 3.61 1.70 -30.17
CA LYS A 234 3.59 3.17 -30.19
C LYS A 234 4.64 3.80 -29.27
N LEU A 235 5.10 3.07 -28.25
CA LEU A 235 6.19 3.48 -27.36
C LEU A 235 7.45 3.94 -28.12
N LYS A 236 7.69 3.41 -29.33
CA LYS A 236 8.81 3.80 -30.20
C LYS A 236 8.88 5.30 -30.51
N TRP A 237 7.77 6.03 -30.38
CA TRP A 237 7.69 7.47 -30.64
C TRP A 237 8.16 8.32 -29.44
N ALA A 238 8.08 7.80 -28.21
CA ALA A 238 8.52 8.53 -27.01
C ALA A 238 10.03 8.90 -27.06
N LYS A 239 10.86 8.07 -27.70
CA LYS A 239 12.31 8.30 -27.84
C LYS A 239 12.67 9.63 -28.48
N TYR A 240 11.78 10.22 -29.30
CA TYR A 240 12.07 11.46 -30.01
C TYR A 240 12.24 12.66 -29.06
N PHE A 241 11.66 12.63 -27.85
CA PHE A 241 11.88 13.63 -26.81
C PHE A 241 13.34 13.68 -26.32
N GLY A 242 14.01 12.52 -26.19
CA GLY A 242 15.40 12.44 -25.75
C GLY A 242 16.44 12.39 -26.89
N MET A 243 16.00 12.09 -28.13
CA MET A 243 16.90 11.83 -29.26
C MET A 243 17.83 13.00 -29.62
N ARG A 244 17.45 14.24 -29.31
CA ARG A 244 18.31 15.42 -29.51
C ARG A 244 19.51 15.46 -28.57
N ILE A 245 19.34 14.97 -27.33
CA ILE A 245 20.39 15.01 -26.29
C ILE A 245 21.42 13.91 -26.56
N HIS A 246 20.97 12.74 -27.01
CA HIS A 246 21.82 11.59 -27.37
C HIS A 246 22.69 11.78 -28.64
N LYS A 247 22.72 12.99 -29.22
CA LYS A 247 23.59 13.37 -30.35
C LYS A 247 24.76 14.28 -29.95
N THR A 248 25.08 14.29 -28.66
CA THR A 248 26.24 14.99 -28.06
C THR A 248 27.22 13.95 -27.56
#